data_AF-A0A6P1TCW6-F1
#
_entry.id   AF-A0A6P1TCW6-F1
#
_cell.length_a   1.000
_cell.length_b   1.000
_cell.length_c   1.000
_cell.angle_alpha   90.00
_cell.angle_beta   90.00
_cell.angle_gamma   90.00
#
_symmetry.space_group_name_H-M   'P 1'
#
loop_
_entity.id
_entity.type
_entity.pdbx_description
1 polymer ?
#
loop_
_entity_poly.entity_id
_entity_poly.type
_entity_poly.pdbx_seq_one_letter_code
_entity_poly.pdbx_strand_id
1 'polypeptide(L)' 'MLNRRRWLGYAGLVVVLPWAVWLVLGLFGWAPSMVAVFGIPGLRIPASIAIAGLLIAAIGFWQD' A
#
# COMPACT_ATOMS: atom_id res chain seq x y z
N MET A 1 -21.11 11.55 10.53
CA MET A 1 -20.62 10.21 10.15
C MET A 1 -19.58 10.19 9.02
N LEU A 2 -19.54 11.19 8.13
CA LEU A 2 -18.52 11.31 7.05
C LEU A 2 -17.06 11.24 7.54
N ASN A 3 -16.76 11.86 8.69
CA ASN A 3 -15.38 11.92 9.20
C ASN A 3 -14.79 10.54 9.49
N ARG A 4 -15.56 9.61 10.06
CA ARG A 4 -15.05 8.29 10.47
C ARG A 4 -14.68 7.41 9.27
N ARG A 5 -15.42 7.50 8.17
CA ARG A 5 -15.10 6.79 6.92
C ARG A 5 -13.84 7.35 6.26
N ARG A 6 -13.69 8.69 6.22
CA ARG A 6 -12.47 9.33 5.73
C ARG A 6 -11.22 8.94 6.52
N TRP A 7 -11.33 8.80 7.84
CA TRP A 7 -10.23 8.28 8.67
C TRP A 7 -9.80 6.86 8.29
N LEU A 8 -10.75 5.97 7.95
CA LEU A 8 -10.43 4.65 7.40
C LEU A 8 -9.69 4.78 6.06
N GLY A 9 -10.15 5.70 5.20
CA GLY A 9 -9.51 6.03 3.94
C GLY A 9 -8.03 6.37 4.11
N TYR A 10 -7.75 7.33 5.00
CA TYR A 10 -6.38 7.74 5.32
C TYR A 10 -5.56 6.64 6.00
N ALA A 11 -6.15 5.82 6.87
CA ALA A 11 -5.46 4.68 7.46
C ALA A 11 -5.00 3.68 6.38
N GLY A 12 -5.86 3.37 5.40
CA GLY A 12 -5.50 2.53 4.25
C GLY A 12 -4.35 3.12 3.42
N LEU A 13 -4.37 4.45 3.19
CA LEU A 13 -3.27 5.15 2.50
C LEU A 13 -1.95 5.04 3.26
N VAL A 14 -1.95 5.21 4.59
CA VAL A 14 -0.74 5.08 5.41
C VAL A 14 -0.14 3.68 5.30
N VAL A 15 -0.98 2.64 5.25
CA VAL A 15 -0.51 1.24 5.09
C VAL A 15 0.13 1.01 3.71
N VAL A 16 -0.41 1.62 2.66
CA VAL A 16 0.10 1.48 1.28
C VAL A 16 1.32 2.34 1.01
N LEU A 17 1.45 3.47 1.70
CA LEU A 17 2.44 4.50 1.42
C LEU A 17 3.87 3.95 1.26
N PRO A 18 4.39 3.06 2.14
CA PRO A 18 5.75 2.55 2.01
C PRO A 18 5.97 1.80 0.68
N TRP A 19 4.97 1.04 0.23
CA TRP A 19 5.03 0.27 -1.01
C TRP A 19 4.89 1.15 -2.24
N ALA A 20 4.04 2.19 -2.17
CA ALA A 20 3.93 3.19 -3.23
C ALA A 20 5.24 3.97 -3.39
N VAL A 21 5.87 4.39 -2.28
CA VAL A 21 7.19 5.03 -2.30
C VAL A 21 8.23 4.07 -2.88
N TRP A 22 8.24 2.81 -2.44
CA TRP A 22 9.17 1.80 -2.97
C TRP A 22 9.02 1.61 -4.47
N LEU A 23 7.78 1.56 -4.98
CA LEU A 23 7.50 1.47 -6.42
C LEU A 23 8.15 2.63 -7.16
N VAL A 24 7.91 3.87 -6.73
CA VAL A 24 8.48 5.07 -7.35
C VAL A 24 10.01 5.03 -7.30
N LEU A 25 10.61 4.78 -6.14
CA LEU A 25 12.07 4.67 -6.01
C LEU A 25 12.66 3.55 -6.87
N GLY A 26 11.96 2.42 -6.99
CA GLY A 26 12.35 1.29 -7.81
C GLY A 26 12.36 1.62 -9.31
N LEU A 27 11.42 2.44 -9.78
CA LEU A 27 11.38 2.91 -11.18
C LEU A 27 12.61 3.76 -11.55
N PHE A 28 13.16 4.51 -10.60
CA PHE A 28 14.39 5.31 -10.78
C PHE A 28 15.67 4.53 -10.48
N GLY A 29 15.57 3.25 -10.09
CA GLY A 29 16.72 2.44 -9.66
C GLY A 29 17.33 2.87 -8.33
N TRP A 30 16.60 3.64 -7.52
CA TRP A 30 17.06 4.16 -6.22
C TRP A 30 16.74 3.23 -5.05
N ALA A 31 15.87 2.25 -5.26
CA ALA A 31 15.60 1.18 -4.32
C ALA A 31 15.91 -0.20 -4.94
N PRO A 32 16.39 -1.17 -4.15
CA PRO A 32 16.57 -2.54 -4.63
C PRO A 32 15.22 -3.16 -5.02
N SER A 33 15.24 -4.15 -5.91
CA SER A 33 14.03 -4.87 -6.28
C SER A 33 13.45 -5.61 -5.08
N MET A 34 12.12 -5.66 -4.98
CA MET A 34 11.46 -6.40 -3.88
C MET A 34 11.81 -7.90 -3.91
N VAL A 35 12.09 -8.45 -5.09
CA VAL A 35 12.58 -9.84 -5.22
C VAL A 35 13.97 -9.98 -4.57
N ALA A 36 14.85 -9.00 -4.72
CA ALA A 36 16.18 -9.02 -4.09
C ALA A 36 16.10 -8.89 -2.56
N VAL A 37 15.11 -8.16 -2.03
CA VAL A 37 14.96 -7.96 -0.58
C VAL A 37 14.20 -9.10 0.10
N PHE A 38 13.10 -9.56 -0.49
CA PHE A 38 12.18 -10.51 0.15
C PHE A 38 12.19 -11.90 -0.49
N GLY A 39 12.76 -12.07 -1.68
CA GLY A 39 12.63 -13.27 -2.49
C GLY A 39 11.23 -13.45 -3.09
N ILE A 40 11.11 -14.35 -4.07
CA ILE A 40 9.82 -14.68 -4.70
C ILE A 40 8.78 -15.17 -3.66
N PRO A 41 9.11 -16.09 -2.73
CA PRO A 41 8.15 -16.51 -1.72
C PRO A 41 7.79 -15.42 -0.72
N GLY A 42 8.74 -14.54 -0.38
CA GLY A 42 8.53 -13.48 0.62
C GLY A 42 7.72 -12.30 0.11
N LEU A 43 7.69 -12.07 -1.20
CA LEU A 43 6.89 -11.03 -1.86
C LEU A 43 5.39 -11.06 -1.52
N ARG A 44 4.87 -12.23 -1.13
CA ARG A 44 3.47 -12.37 -0.70
C ARG A 44 3.08 -11.44 0.44
N ILE A 45 3.98 -11.18 1.38
CA ILE A 45 3.70 -10.35 2.55
C ILE A 45 3.53 -8.87 2.17
N PRO A 46 4.52 -8.19 1.54
CA PRO A 46 4.37 -6.80 1.15
C PRO A 46 3.23 -6.60 0.15
N ALA A 47 3.03 -7.52 -0.80
CA ALA A 47 1.91 -7.47 -1.73
C ALA A 47 0.56 -7.54 -1.00
N SER A 48 0.40 -8.46 -0.05
CA SER A 48 -0.84 -8.60 0.73
C SER A 48 -1.12 -7.35 1.56
N ILE A 49 -0.09 -6.76 2.18
CA ILE A 49 -0.21 -5.51 2.95
C ILE A 49 -0.64 -4.35 2.05
N ALA A 50 -0.02 -4.21 0.88
CA ALA A 50 -0.40 -3.18 -0.09
C ALA A 50 -1.86 -3.34 -0.55
N ILE A 51 -2.27 -4.55 -0.93
CA ILE A 51 -3.65 -4.82 -1.35
C ILE A 51 -4.64 -4.53 -0.22
N ALA A 52 -4.35 -5.00 1.01
CA ALA A 52 -5.22 -4.75 2.15
C ALA A 52 -5.37 -3.24 2.43
N GLY A 53 -4.28 -2.48 2.41
CA GLY A 53 -4.35 -1.03 2.61
C GLY A 53 -5.12 -0.31 1.49
N LEU A 54 -4.96 -0.73 0.23
CA LEU A 54 -5.74 -0.19 -0.89
C LEU A 54 -7.24 -0.47 -0.75
N LEU A 55 -7.61 -1.68 -0.33
CA LEU A 55 -9.02 -2.04 -0.09
C LEU A 55 -9.61 -1.25 1.07
N ILE A 56 -8.88 -1.08 2.16
CA ILE A 56 -9.29 -0.22 3.28
C ILE A 56 -9.50 1.22 2.81
N ALA A 57 -8.57 1.74 1.99
CA ALA A 57 -8.67 3.07 1.43
C ALA A 57 -9.91 3.22 0.53
N ALA A 58 -10.14 2.26 -0.36
CA ALA A 58 -11.30 2.23 -1.25
C ALA A 58 -12.62 2.23 -0.47
N ILE A 59 -12.74 1.41 0.58
CA ILE A 59 -13.92 1.39 1.46
C ILE A 59 -14.08 2.74 2.19
N GLY A 60 -12.99 3.33 2.66
CA GLY A 60 -13.03 4.60 3.40
C GLY A 60 -13.40 5.82 2.54
N PHE A 61 -13.09 5.78 1.24
CA PHE A 61 -13.38 6.85 0.29
C PHE A 61 -14.58 6.60 -0.62
N TRP A 62 -15.22 5.43 -0.52
CA TRP A 62 -16.42 5.10 -1.27
C TRP A 62 -17.55 6.12 -0.99
N GLN A 63 -18.13 6.67 -2.05
CA GLN A 63 -19.28 7.58 -2.01
C GLN A 63 -20.37 6.93 -2.87
N ASP A 64 -21.51 6.60 -2.24
CA ASP A 64 -22.70 6.09 -2.92
C ASP A 64 -23.38 7.20 -3.74
#